data_AF-A0A1M7HEA6-F1
#
_entry.id   AF-A0A1M7HEA6-F1
#
_cell.length_a   1.000
_cell.length_b   1.000
_cell.length_c   1.000
_cell.angle_alpha   90.00
_cell.angle_beta   90.00
_cell.angle_gamma   90.00
#
_symmetry.space_group_name_H-M   'P 1'
#
loop_
_entity.id
_entity.type
_entity.pdbx_description
1 polymer ?
#
loop_
_entity_poly.entity_id
_entity_poly.type
_entity_poly.pdbx_seq_one_letter_code
_entity_poly.pdbx_strand_id
1 'polypeptide(L)'
;MSKNSISNSVIRRLPRYYRFLGELENNGYVRISSRELSEKMGLTASQIRQDFNCFGEFGQQGYGYNVSDLRIEIGKILGLDKQTPMILLGAGNLGKAIATHIDFHNKGFDLIGAFDINPELIGKGLGELKIRGIDEIGTFCAENKPVAAILCVPMSAA
;
A
#
# COMPACT_ATOMS: atom_id res chain seq x y z
N MET A 1 6.47 -19.60 18.65
CA MET A 1 5.25 -19.24 17.90
C MET A 1 5.34 -19.88 16.53
N SER A 2 4.45 -20.82 16.20
CA SER A 2 4.49 -21.54 14.93
C SER A 2 4.23 -20.56 13.79
N LYS A 3 5.17 -20.52 12.82
CA LYS A 3 4.99 -19.88 11.52
C LYS A 3 3.93 -20.66 10.72
N ASN A 4 2.66 -20.59 11.14
CA ASN A 4 1.59 -20.86 10.19
C ASN A 4 1.59 -19.68 9.23
N SER A 5 2.07 -19.90 8.01
CA SER A 5 2.03 -18.90 6.95
C SER A 5 0.60 -18.38 6.82
N ILE A 6 0.39 -17.12 7.20
CA ILE A 6 -0.89 -16.45 7.01
C ILE A 6 -1.26 -16.60 5.53
N SER A 7 -2.50 -17.04 5.25
CA SER A 7 -2.85 -17.38 3.88
C SER A 7 -2.87 -16.12 2.99
N ASN A 8 -2.50 -16.30 1.72
CA ASN A 8 -2.55 -15.21 0.73
C ASN A 8 -3.96 -14.59 0.61
N SER A 9 -5.02 -15.35 0.89
CA SER A 9 -6.39 -14.83 0.85
C SER A 9 -6.66 -13.84 1.99
N VAL A 10 -6.12 -14.08 3.19
CA VAL A 10 -6.18 -13.14 4.33
C VAL A 10 -5.40 -11.87 3.99
N ILE A 11 -4.16 -12.01 3.50
CA ILE A 11 -3.30 -10.87 3.13
C ILE A 11 -3.98 -9.98 2.10
N ARG A 12 -4.60 -10.57 1.07
CA ARG A 12 -5.33 -9.82 0.03
C ARG A 12 -6.57 -9.09 0.53
N ARG A 13 -7.14 -9.47 1.68
CA ARG A 13 -8.30 -8.78 2.28
C ARG A 13 -7.92 -7.61 3.17
N LEU A 14 -6.73 -7.58 3.76
CA LEU A 14 -6.28 -6.49 4.63
C LEU A 14 -6.39 -5.08 4.02
N PRO A 15 -5.97 -4.82 2.76
CA PRO A 15 -6.15 -3.50 2.15
C PRO A 15 -7.62 -3.10 1.99
N ARG A 16 -8.54 -4.08 1.91
CA ARG A 16 -9.98 -3.81 1.85
C ARG A 16 -10.52 -3.44 3.23
N TYR A 17 -10.10 -4.13 4.29
CA TYR A 17 -10.42 -3.75 5.66
C TYR A 17 -9.90 -2.34 5.98
N TYR A 18 -8.64 -2.05 5.67
CA TYR A 18 -8.02 -0.74 5.93
C TYR A 18 -8.80 0.41 5.28
N ARG A 19 -9.15 0.29 4.00
CA ARG A 19 -9.93 1.32 3.28
C ARG A 19 -11.31 1.51 3.91
N PHE A 20 -12.01 0.41 4.19
CA PHE A 20 -13.35 0.48 4.75
C PHE A 20 -13.38 1.06 6.17
N LEU A 21 -12.38 0.75 6.99
CA LEU A 21 -12.23 1.35 8.32
C LEU A 21 -11.95 2.86 8.22
N GLY A 22 -11.18 3.29 7.21
CA GLY A 22 -11.00 4.73 6.93
C GLY A 22 -12.31 5.43 6.56
N GLU A 23 -13.17 4.78 5.78
CA GLU A 23 -14.51 5.32 5.47
C GLU A 23 -15.38 5.41 6.73
N LEU A 24 -15.35 4.40 7.59
CA LEU A 24 -16.09 4.41 8.86
C LEU A 24 -15.59 5.52 9.79
N GLU A 25 -14.28 5.68 9.92
CA GLU A 25 -13.67 6.75 10.72
C GLU A 25 -14.06 8.14 10.21
N ASN A 26 -14.01 8.36 8.89
CA ASN A 26 -14.44 9.62 8.27
C ASN A 26 -15.93 9.91 8.48
N ASN A 27 -16.75 8.87 8.68
CA ASN A 27 -18.17 8.99 8.99
C ASN A 27 -18.46 9.06 10.50
N GLY A 28 -17.43 9.17 11.35
CA GLY A 28 -17.57 9.34 12.80
C GLY A 28 -17.86 8.05 13.58
N TYR A 29 -17.68 6.88 12.97
CA TYR A 29 -17.85 5.61 13.70
C TYR A 29 -16.67 5.38 14.64
N VAL A 30 -16.96 5.27 15.94
CA VAL A 30 -15.94 4.95 16.96
C VAL A 30 -15.74 3.45 17.09
N ARG A 31 -16.82 2.66 16.96
CA ARG A 31 -16.79 1.20 17.09
C ARG A 31 -17.62 0.51 16.02
N ILE A 32 -17.24 -0.74 15.72
CA ILE A 32 -18.00 -1.60 14.82
C ILE A 32 -17.90 -3.07 15.27
N SER A 33 -18.99 -3.82 15.16
CA SER A 33 -18.99 -5.27 15.41
C SER A 33 -18.54 -6.06 14.18
N SER A 34 -18.07 -7.31 14.38
CA SER A 34 -17.79 -8.22 13.27
C SER A 34 -19.03 -8.49 12.41
N ARG A 35 -20.23 -8.40 12.98
CA ARG A 35 -21.49 -8.59 12.27
C ARG A 35 -21.75 -7.44 11.32
N GLU A 36 -21.76 -6.20 11.81
CA GLU A 36 -21.99 -5.01 10.98
C GLU A 36 -20.91 -4.86 9.90
N LEU A 37 -19.65 -5.15 10.24
CA LEU A 37 -18.56 -5.13 9.28
C LEU A 37 -18.77 -6.19 8.18
N SER A 38 -19.28 -7.37 8.55
CA SER A 38 -19.56 -8.46 7.61
C SER A 38 -20.69 -8.12 6.63
N GLU A 39 -21.76 -7.49 7.11
CA GLU A 39 -22.90 -7.06 6.31
C GLU A 39 -22.48 -6.00 5.28
N LYS A 40 -21.65 -5.04 5.69
CA LYS A 40 -21.16 -3.98 4.81
C LYS A 40 -20.11 -4.46 3.80
N MET A 41 -19.31 -5.47 4.14
CA MET A 41 -18.23 -5.98 3.28
C MET A 41 -18.61 -7.20 2.43
N GLY A 42 -19.78 -7.79 2.65
CA GLY A 42 -20.20 -9.04 2.00
C GLY A 42 -19.31 -10.23 2.39
N LEU A 43 -18.93 -10.30 3.67
CA LEU A 43 -18.14 -11.39 4.25
C LEU A 43 -18.95 -12.06 5.37
N THR A 44 -18.43 -13.13 5.97
CA THR A 44 -19.01 -13.67 7.22
C THR A 44 -18.31 -13.07 8.43
N ALA A 45 -19.04 -12.83 9.51
CA ALA A 45 -18.46 -12.38 10.78
C ALA A 45 -17.39 -13.34 11.31
N SER A 46 -17.53 -14.65 11.03
CA SER A 46 -16.52 -15.66 11.37
C SER A 46 -15.21 -15.43 10.62
N GLN A 47 -15.27 -15.17 9.30
CA GLN A 47 -14.09 -14.90 8.50
C GLN A 47 -13.34 -13.66 8.97
N ILE A 48 -14.07 -12.57 9.28
CA ILE A 48 -13.46 -11.34 9.79
C ILE A 48 -12.71 -11.59 11.10
N ARG A 49 -13.35 -12.30 12.05
CA ARG A 49 -12.69 -12.65 13.32
C ARG A 49 -11.46 -13.51 13.09
N GLN A 50 -11.54 -14.51 12.21
CA GLN A 50 -10.41 -15.37 11.89
C GLN A 50 -9.24 -14.58 11.28
N ASP A 51 -9.53 -13.70 10.32
CA ASP A 51 -8.54 -12.86 9.67
C ASP A 51 -7.82 -11.95 10.66
N PHE A 52 -8.58 -11.30 11.55
CA PHE A 52 -8.02 -10.43 12.57
C PHE A 52 -7.21 -11.24 13.59
N ASN A 53 -7.72 -12.37 14.06
CA ASN A 53 -7.00 -13.22 15.01
C ASN A 53 -5.66 -13.77 14.47
N CYS A 54 -5.43 -13.76 13.14
CA CYS A 54 -4.13 -14.09 12.57
C CYS A 54 -3.01 -13.11 12.95
N PHE A 55 -3.34 -11.88 13.33
CA PHE A 55 -2.35 -10.81 13.61
C PHE A 55 -2.40 -10.27 15.04
N GLY A 56 -3.34 -10.74 15.86
CA GLY A 56 -3.50 -10.30 17.25
C GLY A 56 -4.96 -10.26 17.69
N GLU A 57 -5.19 -9.83 18.92
CA GLU A 57 -6.55 -9.61 19.45
C GLU A 57 -6.92 -8.13 19.27
N PHE A 58 -7.74 -7.84 18.25
CA PHE A 58 -8.08 -6.46 17.88
C PHE A 58 -9.40 -5.92 18.45
N GLY A 59 -10.10 -6.71 19.28
CA GLY A 59 -11.43 -6.34 19.75
C GLY A 59 -11.78 -6.93 21.09
N GLN A 60 -12.89 -6.46 21.65
CA GLN A 60 -13.40 -6.91 22.95
C GLN A 60 -14.74 -7.64 22.75
N GLN A 61 -14.85 -8.83 23.36
CA GLN A 61 -16.08 -9.63 23.30
C GLN A 61 -17.28 -8.81 23.78
N GLY A 62 -18.36 -8.79 22.99
CA GLY A 62 -19.58 -8.02 23.28
C GLY A 62 -19.51 -6.53 22.96
N TYR A 63 -18.33 -5.99 22.66
CA TYR A 63 -18.10 -4.56 22.43
C TYR A 63 -17.65 -4.21 21.00
N GLY A 64 -17.08 -5.18 20.27
CA GLY A 64 -16.60 -4.99 18.90
C GLY A 64 -15.18 -4.44 18.82
N TYR A 65 -14.88 -3.79 17.72
CA TYR A 65 -13.58 -3.20 17.39
C TYR A 65 -13.64 -1.68 17.53
N ASN A 66 -12.63 -1.07 18.13
CA ASN A 66 -12.41 0.36 17.93
C ASN A 66 -11.93 0.58 16.49
N VAL A 67 -12.61 1.44 15.75
CA VAL A 67 -12.36 1.66 14.31
C VAL A 67 -10.97 2.23 14.09
N SER A 68 -10.59 3.28 14.82
CA SER A 68 -9.28 3.94 14.68
C SER A 68 -8.14 3.01 15.08
N ASP A 69 -8.25 2.33 16.22
CA ASP A 69 -7.20 1.43 16.70
C ASP A 69 -7.00 0.26 15.72
N LEU A 70 -8.09 -0.38 15.27
CA LEU A 70 -8.03 -1.48 14.31
C LEU A 70 -7.44 -1.02 12.98
N ARG A 71 -7.78 0.19 12.51
CA ARG A 71 -7.23 0.76 11.27
C ARG A 71 -5.72 0.99 11.38
N ILE A 72 -5.27 1.55 12.50
CA ILE A 72 -3.85 1.80 12.78
C ILE A 72 -3.07 0.48 12.75
N GLU A 73 -3.56 -0.54 13.45
CA GLU A 73 -2.88 -1.83 13.51
C GLU A 73 -2.84 -2.53 12.14
N ILE A 74 -3.93 -2.52 11.38
CA ILE A 74 -3.92 -3.02 10.00
C ILE A 74 -2.94 -2.22 9.12
N GLY A 75 -2.86 -0.90 9.32
CA GLY A 75 -1.89 -0.05 8.62
C GLY A 75 -0.45 -0.47 8.88
N LYS A 76 -0.09 -0.76 10.15
CA LYS A 76 1.24 -1.27 10.54
C LYS A 76 1.54 -2.64 9.93
N ILE A 77 0.56 -3.54 9.93
CA ILE A 77 0.68 -4.87 9.31
C ILE A 77 0.97 -4.74 7.80
N LEU A 78 0.28 -3.80 7.14
CA LEU A 78 0.49 -3.48 5.72
C LEU A 78 1.78 -2.69 5.46
N GLY A 79 2.48 -2.21 6.50
CA GLY A 79 3.70 -1.42 6.39
C GLY A 79 3.49 0.02 5.93
N LEU A 80 2.28 0.57 6.11
CA LEU A 80 1.93 1.91 5.64
C LEU A 80 2.63 3.03 6.43
N ASP A 81 3.26 2.69 7.57
CA ASP A 81 4.00 3.58 8.46
C ASP A 81 5.50 3.68 8.14
N LYS A 82 6.01 2.85 7.21
CA LYS A 82 7.46 2.69 6.99
C LYS A 82 8.07 3.62 5.94
N GLN A 83 7.26 4.29 5.13
CA GLN A 83 7.71 5.12 4.00
C GLN A 83 8.74 4.39 3.12
N THR A 84 8.26 3.29 2.54
CA THR A 84 9.05 2.32 1.80
C THR A 84 9.61 2.95 0.51
N PRO A 85 10.94 3.05 0.35
CA PRO A 85 11.53 3.70 -0.82
C PRO A 85 11.29 2.87 -2.09
N MET A 86 10.81 3.55 -3.13
CA MET A 86 10.47 2.95 -4.40
C MET A 86 10.91 3.79 -5.59
N ILE A 87 11.04 3.15 -6.75
CA ILE A 87 11.39 3.81 -8.01
C ILE A 87 10.32 3.57 -9.08
N LEU A 88 10.31 4.43 -10.10
CA LEU A 88 9.45 4.29 -11.27
C LEU A 88 10.29 4.08 -12.53
N LEU A 89 9.96 3.05 -13.29
CA LEU A 89 10.61 2.70 -14.55
C LEU A 89 9.63 2.96 -15.70
N GLY A 90 9.97 3.89 -16.59
CA GLY A 90 9.10 4.34 -17.69
C GLY A 90 8.27 5.55 -17.27
N ALA A 91 8.73 6.74 -17.64
CA ALA A 91 8.10 8.03 -17.43
C ALA A 91 7.25 8.48 -18.64
N GLY A 92 6.67 7.52 -19.37
CA GLY A 92 5.64 7.76 -20.38
C GLY A 92 4.32 8.26 -19.78
N ASN A 93 3.23 8.23 -20.56
CA ASN A 93 1.94 8.76 -20.10
C ASN A 93 1.43 8.09 -18.81
N LEU A 94 1.54 6.76 -18.71
CA LEU A 94 1.12 6.02 -17.52
C LEU A 94 2.00 6.33 -16.31
N GLY A 95 3.33 6.32 -16.49
CA GLY A 95 4.27 6.63 -15.42
C GLY A 95 4.06 8.04 -14.87
N LYS A 96 3.82 9.02 -15.76
CA LYS A 96 3.44 10.39 -15.41
C LYS A 96 2.16 10.46 -14.61
N ALA A 97 1.10 9.82 -15.10
CA ALA A 97 -0.19 9.79 -14.41
C ALA A 97 -0.05 9.18 -13.00
N ILE A 98 0.66 8.05 -12.88
CA ILE A 98 0.88 7.37 -11.60
C ILE A 98 1.68 8.25 -10.64
N ALA A 99 2.80 8.83 -11.07
CA ALA A 99 3.63 9.69 -10.24
C ALA A 99 2.91 10.97 -9.78
N THR A 100 1.93 11.45 -10.55
CA THR A 100 1.24 12.72 -10.28
C THR A 100 -0.04 12.54 -9.46
N HIS A 101 -0.78 11.44 -9.66
CA HIS A 101 -2.10 11.24 -9.08
C HIS A 101 -2.14 10.26 -7.91
N ILE A 102 -1.09 9.46 -7.71
CA ILE A 102 -1.03 8.55 -6.56
C ILE A 102 -0.30 9.22 -5.42
N ASP A 103 -1.01 9.36 -4.31
CA ASP A 103 -0.42 9.71 -3.02
C ASP A 103 0.30 8.49 -2.43
N PHE A 104 1.58 8.34 -2.77
CA PHE A 104 2.43 7.25 -2.29
C PHE A 104 2.72 7.39 -0.80
N HIS A 105 2.93 8.62 -0.33
CA HIS A 105 3.31 8.90 1.05
C HIS A 105 2.23 8.40 2.03
N ASN A 106 0.95 8.70 1.77
CA ASN A 106 -0.16 8.20 2.58
C ASN A 106 -0.42 6.69 2.41
N LYS A 107 0.23 6.05 1.44
CA LYS A 107 0.23 4.59 1.23
C LYS A 107 1.50 3.93 1.77
N GLY A 108 2.35 4.66 2.49
CA GLY A 108 3.59 4.17 3.10
C GLY A 108 4.68 3.85 2.11
N PHE A 109 4.68 4.55 0.97
CA PHE A 109 5.73 4.48 -0.03
C PHE A 109 6.31 5.87 -0.28
N ASP A 110 7.59 5.91 -0.61
CA ASP A 110 8.27 7.14 -1.03
C ASP A 110 8.86 6.93 -2.42
N LEU A 111 8.35 7.69 -3.41
CA LEU A 111 8.87 7.61 -4.77
C LEU A 111 10.14 8.45 -4.84
N ILE A 112 11.29 7.80 -4.78
CA ILE A 112 12.60 8.45 -4.64
C ILE A 112 13.34 8.62 -5.96
N GLY A 113 12.90 7.95 -7.04
CA GLY A 113 13.57 7.99 -8.33
C GLY A 113 12.66 7.60 -9.49
N ALA A 114 12.92 8.19 -10.65
CA ALA A 114 12.22 7.88 -11.89
C ALA A 114 13.22 7.75 -13.04
N PHE A 115 13.05 6.73 -13.88
CA PHE A 115 14.00 6.37 -14.92
C PHE A 115 13.30 6.18 -16.26
N ASP A 116 13.94 6.63 -17.33
CA ASP A 116 13.49 6.39 -18.70
C ASP A 116 14.69 6.21 -19.65
N ILE A 117 14.44 5.56 -20.79
CA ILE A 117 15.43 5.41 -21.86
C ILE A 117 15.33 6.54 -22.89
N ASN A 118 14.18 7.22 -22.98
CA ASN A 118 13.97 8.29 -23.93
C ASN A 118 14.78 9.54 -23.54
N PRO A 119 15.78 9.95 -24.33
CA PRO A 119 16.61 11.12 -24.03
C PRO A 119 15.81 12.42 -23.92
N GLU A 120 14.66 12.51 -24.59
CA GLU A 120 13.80 13.68 -24.49
C GLU A 120 13.10 13.81 -23.14
N LEU A 121 12.99 12.72 -22.37
CA LEU A 121 12.38 12.72 -21.04
C LEU A 121 13.43 12.92 -19.93
N ILE A 122 14.65 12.46 -20.15
CA ILE A 122 15.76 12.60 -19.19
C ILE A 122 15.98 14.08 -18.86
N GLY A 123 16.13 14.37 -17.57
CA GLY A 123 16.29 15.71 -17.01
C GLY A 123 14.98 16.50 -16.82
N LYS A 124 13.86 16.07 -17.41
CA LYS A 124 12.54 16.69 -17.17
C LYS A 124 12.02 16.35 -15.78
N GLY A 125 11.15 17.23 -15.28
CA GLY A 125 10.48 17.05 -13.99
C GLY A 125 9.35 16.02 -14.04
N LEU A 126 9.19 15.30 -12.95
CA LEU A 126 8.11 14.36 -12.67
C LEU A 126 7.67 14.53 -11.21
N GLY A 127 6.68 15.40 -10.97
CA GLY A 127 6.38 15.86 -9.63
C GLY A 127 7.59 16.58 -9.03
N GLU A 128 8.07 16.12 -7.87
CA GLU A 128 9.26 16.64 -7.20
C GLU A 128 10.57 16.02 -7.70
N LEU A 129 10.50 14.98 -8.54
CA LEU A 129 11.66 14.26 -9.05
C LEU A 129 12.12 14.79 -10.41
N LYS A 130 13.37 14.47 -10.75
CA LYS A 130 13.87 14.54 -12.13
C LYS A 130 14.00 13.15 -12.70
N ILE A 131 13.60 12.99 -13.97
CA ILE A 131 13.76 11.74 -14.70
C ILE A 131 15.24 11.54 -15.00
N ARG A 132 15.78 10.39 -14.61
CA ARG A 132 17.17 9.96 -14.83
C ARG A 132 17.28 9.01 -16.02
N GLY A 133 18.49 8.88 -16.56
CA GLY A 133 18.79 7.86 -17.55
C GLY A 133 18.75 6.46 -16.95
N ILE A 134 18.25 5.48 -17.71
CA ILE A 134 18.14 4.09 -17.24
C ILE A 134 19.51 3.47 -16.89
N ASP A 135 20.58 3.96 -17.50
CA ASP A 135 21.97 3.59 -17.21
C ASP A 135 22.41 3.94 -15.79
N GLU A 136 21.79 4.95 -15.16
CA GLU A 136 22.09 5.36 -13.78
C GLU A 136 21.45 4.46 -12.72
N ILE A 137 20.54 3.55 -13.10
CA ILE A 137 19.73 2.77 -12.15
C ILE A 137 20.58 1.93 -11.20
N GLY A 138 21.68 1.33 -11.70
CA GLY A 138 22.55 0.48 -10.90
C GLY A 138 23.20 1.24 -9.75
N THR A 139 23.79 2.39 -10.07
CA THR A 139 24.39 3.30 -9.09
C THR A 139 23.34 3.83 -8.12
N PHE A 140 22.19 4.28 -8.63
CA PHE A 140 21.10 4.78 -7.80
C PHE A 140 20.60 3.73 -6.80
N CYS A 141 20.42 2.48 -7.24
CA CYS A 141 19.96 1.40 -6.38
C CYS A 141 21.00 1.01 -5.32
N ALA A 142 22.30 1.07 -5.65
CA ALA A 142 23.36 0.81 -4.68
C ALA A 142 23.40 1.87 -3.57
N GLU A 143 23.19 3.13 -3.91
CA GLU A 143 23.22 4.27 -2.98
C GLU A 143 21.94 4.37 -2.15
N ASN A 144 20.77 4.31 -2.81
CA ASN A 144 19.48 4.66 -2.21
C ASN A 144 18.67 3.44 -1.76
N LYS A 145 19.06 2.22 -2.17
CA LYS A 145 18.46 0.94 -1.76
C LYS A 145 16.92 0.91 -1.81
N PRO A 146 16.29 1.27 -2.94
CA PRO A 146 14.85 1.10 -3.10
C PRO A 146 14.49 -0.38 -2.96
N VAL A 147 13.33 -0.66 -2.38
CA VAL A 147 12.86 -2.04 -2.16
C VAL A 147 11.69 -2.43 -3.05
N ALA A 148 11.14 -1.47 -3.80
CA ALA A 148 10.06 -1.69 -4.76
C ALA A 148 10.27 -0.85 -6.03
N ALA A 149 9.68 -1.31 -7.13
CA ALA A 149 9.66 -0.58 -8.39
C ALA A 149 8.26 -0.63 -9.02
N ILE A 150 7.81 0.48 -9.61
CA ILE A 150 6.68 0.52 -10.53
C ILE A 150 7.21 0.36 -11.94
N LEU A 151 6.71 -0.63 -12.65
CA LEU A 151 7.02 -0.86 -14.04
C LEU A 151 5.93 -0.26 -14.94
N CYS A 152 6.28 0.80 -15.67
CA CYS A 152 5.44 1.56 -16.60
C CYS A 152 6.04 1.60 -18.01
N VAL A 153 6.73 0.54 -18.40
CA VAL A 153 7.33 0.37 -19.73
C VAL A 153 6.39 -0.42 -20.66
N PRO A 154 6.56 -0.32 -21.99
CA PRO A 154 5.86 -1.19 -22.93
C PRO A 154 6.17 -2.68 -22.66
N MET A 155 5.24 -3.57 -23.01
CA MET A 155 5.42 -5.02 -22.82
C MET A 155 6.68 -5.57 -23.51
N SER A 156 7.10 -5.00 -24.64
CA SER A 156 8.32 -5.40 -25.34
C SER A 156 9.62 -5.09 -24.59
N ALA A 157 9.55 -4.29 -23.53
CA ALA A 157 10.67 -3.87 -22.70
C ALA A 157 10.51 -4.29 -21.22
N ALA A 158 9.49 -5.11 -20.91
CA ALA A 158 9.14 -5.54 -19.55
C ALA A 158 9.89 -6.81 -19.11
#